data_AF-A0A1I5BC62-F1
#
_entry.id   AF-A0A1I5BC62-F1
#
_cell.length_a   1.000
_cell.length_b   1.000
_cell.length_c   1.000
_cell.angle_alpha   90.00
_cell.angle_beta   90.00
_cell.angle_gamma   90.00
#
_symmetry.space_group_name_H-M   'P 1'
#
loop_
_entity.id
_entity.type
_entity.pdbx_description
1 polymer ?
#
loop_
_entity_poly.entity_id
_entity_poly.type
_entity_poly.pdbx_seq_one_letter_code
_entity_poly.pdbx_strand_id
1 'polypeptide(L)'
;MTFISKITKFAFIALLVTGFVSCSDDDEAGDVIVPSNSIADFVADNDNYSSLAAALEVAGLTSTLDGSANYTVFAPNNAAFNAFLSANGFDSLDEVPEDLLREVLLNHVQSGVIMSSNLATGYISSMATGMASEEPLSMYINTDDGVMINGMAEVTNADIEVDNGIIHAVNAVIGLPDIVDFATADPTFDILVQALTREDEFTFVGTLQATEDPAPFTVFAPTNDAFVALLDELEMDSLGDIPTETLSTVLTYHVVAGANVRSGDLSDGMMVETLNGDSFTVNLGDAVTLTDARDRISTVVAADVQANNGVIHAIDTVILPEEL
;
A
#
# COMPACT_ATOMS: atom_id res chain seq x y z
N MET A 1 -60.36 -21.69 -39.65
CA MET A 1 -61.24 -21.10 -38.63
C MET A 1 -60.49 -19.87 -38.13
N THR A 2 -60.73 -18.64 -38.60
CA THR A 2 -61.99 -18.02 -39.12
C THR A 2 -63.11 -18.10 -38.08
N PHE A 3 -63.77 -17.02 -37.64
CA PHE A 3 -63.84 -15.60 -38.12
C PHE A 3 -63.53 -14.63 -36.94
N ILE A 4 -63.79 -13.30 -36.88
CA ILE A 4 -64.57 -12.36 -37.72
C ILE A 4 -64.13 -10.87 -37.57
N SER A 5 -64.47 -10.06 -38.59
CA SER A 5 -64.87 -8.61 -38.63
C SER A 5 -64.77 -7.74 -37.36
N LYS A 6 -64.12 -6.55 -37.35
CA LYS A 6 -64.33 -5.27 -38.11
C LYS A 6 -65.64 -4.51 -37.79
N ILE A 7 -65.60 -3.18 -38.04
CA ILE A 7 -66.64 -2.08 -37.97
C ILE A 7 -66.32 -1.10 -36.82
N THR A 8 -66.18 0.23 -37.00
CA THR A 8 -66.24 1.10 -38.20
C THR A 8 -65.24 2.26 -38.12
N LYS A 9 -64.92 2.89 -39.26
CA LYS A 9 -64.38 4.26 -39.29
C LYS A 9 -65.53 5.26 -39.10
N PHE A 10 -65.28 6.36 -38.38
CA PHE A 10 -65.95 7.63 -38.65
C PHE A 10 -64.89 8.73 -38.65
N ALA A 11 -64.89 9.55 -39.71
CA ALA A 11 -64.09 10.76 -39.79
C ALA A 11 -65.05 11.94 -39.78
N PHE A 12 -64.72 12.99 -39.02
CA PHE A 12 -65.36 14.29 -39.12
C PHE A 12 -64.26 15.35 -39.13
N ILE A 13 -64.41 16.35 -39.99
CA ILE A 13 -63.35 17.31 -40.32
C ILE A 13 -63.80 18.72 -39.93
N ALA A 14 -62.87 19.45 -39.31
CA ALA A 14 -62.83 20.90 -39.12
C ALA A 14 -63.98 21.58 -38.36
N LEU A 15 -63.60 22.26 -37.28
CA LEU A 15 -63.68 23.73 -37.29
C LEU A 15 -62.40 24.31 -36.70
N LEU A 16 -61.84 25.34 -37.36
CA LEU A 16 -60.65 26.05 -36.91
C LEU A 16 -61.07 27.22 -36.01
N VAL A 17 -60.56 27.28 -34.78
CA VAL A 17 -60.62 28.47 -33.93
C VAL A 17 -59.23 28.74 -33.38
N THR A 18 -58.61 29.84 -33.82
CA THR A 18 -57.29 30.28 -33.37
C THR A 18 -57.39 31.00 -32.03
N GLY A 19 -56.82 30.42 -30.98
CA GLY A 19 -56.58 31.08 -29.70
C GLY A 19 -55.08 31.12 -29.41
N PHE A 20 -54.43 32.25 -29.70
CA PHE A 20 -53.07 32.49 -29.20
C PHE A 20 -53.16 32.91 -27.73
N VAL A 21 -52.74 32.03 -26.82
CA VAL A 21 -52.39 32.42 -25.45
C VAL A 21 -50.87 32.30 -25.34
N SER A 22 -50.21 33.45 -25.44
CA SER A 22 -48.78 33.58 -25.16
C SER A 22 -48.61 33.89 -23.68
N CYS A 23 -48.44 32.86 -22.87
CA CYS A 23 -47.90 32.99 -21.52
C CYS A 23 -46.50 32.36 -21.54
N SER A 24 -45.49 33.21 -21.50
CA SER A 24 -44.14 32.86 -21.09
C SER A 24 -44.11 32.85 -19.57
N ASP A 25 -43.94 31.67 -18.98
CA ASP A 25 -43.39 31.55 -17.64
C ASP A 25 -42.06 30.79 -17.83
N ASP A 26 -40.96 31.56 -17.81
CA ASP A 26 -39.60 31.02 -17.83
C ASP A 26 -39.29 30.45 -16.44
N ASP A 27 -39.87 29.27 -16.14
CA ASP A 27 -39.46 28.43 -15.02
C ASP A 27 -38.09 27.79 -15.32
N GLU A 28 -37.08 28.65 -15.45
CA GLU A 28 -35.67 28.32 -15.21
C GLU A 28 -35.56 27.91 -13.73
N ALA A 29 -35.90 26.65 -13.47
CA ALA A 29 -35.61 25.96 -12.23
C ALA A 29 -34.09 25.83 -12.12
N GLY A 30 -33.44 26.93 -11.73
CA GLY A 30 -31.99 27.04 -11.62
C GLY A 30 -31.46 25.86 -10.83
N ASP A 31 -30.44 25.21 -11.40
CA ASP A 31 -29.97 23.92 -10.94
C ASP A 31 -29.71 23.95 -9.43
N VAL A 32 -30.32 23.02 -8.71
CA VAL A 32 -30.20 22.97 -7.25
C VAL A 32 -28.87 22.32 -6.96
N ILE A 33 -27.81 23.14 -6.99
CA ILE A 33 -26.49 22.80 -6.52
C ILE A 33 -26.61 22.51 -5.02
N VAL A 34 -26.89 21.25 -4.73
CA VAL A 34 -26.60 20.65 -3.43
C VAL A 34 -25.09 20.80 -3.27
N PRO A 35 -24.59 21.41 -2.19
CA PRO A 35 -23.16 21.44 -1.94
C PRO A 35 -22.69 19.99 -1.82
N SER A 36 -21.71 19.62 -2.65
CA SER A 36 -21.01 18.37 -2.48
C SER A 36 -20.19 18.40 -1.19
N ASN A 37 -19.97 17.23 -0.64
CA ASN A 37 -19.06 16.95 0.45
C ASN A 37 -18.15 15.81 0.00
N SER A 38 -17.44 16.03 -1.12
CA SER A 38 -16.40 15.12 -1.60
C SER A 38 -15.20 15.09 -0.64
N ILE A 39 -14.27 14.17 -0.84
CA ILE A 39 -13.01 14.16 -0.08
C ILE A 39 -12.25 15.47 -0.28
N ALA A 40 -12.26 16.01 -1.51
CA ALA A 40 -11.64 17.30 -1.82
C ALA A 40 -12.37 18.47 -1.11
N ASP A 41 -13.69 18.51 -1.16
CA ASP A 41 -14.50 19.53 -0.48
C ASP A 41 -14.25 19.53 1.04
N PHE A 42 -14.35 18.36 1.67
CA PHE A 42 -14.16 18.20 3.12
C PHE A 42 -12.77 18.66 3.59
N VAL A 43 -11.74 18.42 2.78
CA VAL A 43 -10.36 18.84 3.06
C VAL A 43 -10.18 20.35 2.84
N ALA A 44 -10.85 20.93 1.85
CA ALA A 44 -10.78 22.37 1.55
C ALA A 44 -11.55 23.24 2.57
N ASP A 45 -12.74 22.81 3.00
CA ASP A 45 -13.62 23.55 3.92
C ASP A 45 -13.23 23.41 5.42
N ASN A 46 -12.11 22.76 5.73
CA ASN A 46 -11.71 22.43 7.10
C ASN A 46 -10.29 22.91 7.45
N ASP A 47 -10.22 23.96 8.28
CA ASP A 47 -8.97 24.60 8.74
C ASP A 47 -7.89 23.62 9.24
N ASN A 48 -8.25 22.44 9.74
CA ASN A 48 -7.30 21.44 10.27
C ASN A 48 -6.54 20.67 9.17
N TYR A 49 -7.01 20.73 7.93
CA TYR A 49 -6.44 20.03 6.77
C TYR A 49 -5.94 21.00 5.68
N SER A 50 -5.80 22.30 5.96
CA SER A 50 -5.30 23.29 4.98
C SER A 50 -3.94 22.92 4.35
N SER A 51 -3.07 22.22 5.07
CA SER A 51 -1.81 21.68 4.52
C SER A 51 -2.05 20.53 3.52
N LEU A 52 -3.05 19.67 3.78
CA LEU A 52 -3.46 18.61 2.86
C LEU A 52 -4.13 19.20 1.61
N ALA A 53 -4.98 20.22 1.78
CA ALA A 53 -5.63 20.92 0.66
C ALA A 53 -4.59 21.54 -0.30
N ALA A 54 -3.60 22.25 0.24
CA ALA A 54 -2.50 22.80 -0.55
C ALA A 54 -1.66 21.71 -1.22
N ALA A 55 -1.37 20.61 -0.51
CA ALA A 55 -0.61 19.49 -1.06
C ALA A 55 -1.35 18.79 -2.23
N LEU A 56 -2.67 18.61 -2.12
CA LEU A 56 -3.51 18.08 -3.20
C LEU A 56 -3.56 19.01 -4.43
N GLU A 57 -3.54 20.34 -4.23
CA GLU A 57 -3.47 21.31 -5.33
C GLU A 57 -2.11 21.24 -6.03
N VAL A 58 -0.99 21.28 -5.29
CA VAL A 58 0.37 21.18 -5.84
C VAL A 58 0.59 19.86 -6.61
N ALA A 59 0.14 18.74 -6.05
CA ALA A 59 0.25 17.42 -6.70
C ALA A 59 -0.79 17.17 -7.82
N GLY A 60 -1.72 18.11 -8.07
CA GLY A 60 -2.79 17.96 -9.07
C GLY A 60 -3.89 16.94 -8.72
N LEU A 61 -3.91 16.43 -7.49
CA LEU A 61 -4.78 15.33 -7.04
C LEU A 61 -6.18 15.78 -6.62
N THR A 62 -6.44 17.09 -6.43
CA THR A 62 -7.76 17.60 -6.03
C THR A 62 -8.89 17.10 -6.93
N SER A 63 -8.70 17.13 -8.26
CA SER A 63 -9.71 16.64 -9.22
C SER A 63 -9.87 15.12 -9.26
N THR A 64 -8.93 14.36 -8.69
CA THR A 64 -9.06 12.91 -8.49
C THR A 64 -9.94 12.62 -7.27
N LEU A 65 -9.70 13.31 -6.16
CA LEU A 65 -10.46 13.16 -4.91
C LEU A 65 -11.80 13.93 -4.88
N ASP A 66 -12.08 14.72 -5.91
CA ASP A 66 -13.41 15.24 -6.25
C ASP A 66 -14.16 14.35 -7.28
N GLY A 67 -13.52 13.29 -7.75
CA GLY A 67 -14.07 12.40 -8.78
C GLY A 67 -15.20 11.51 -8.28
N SER A 68 -15.97 10.92 -9.21
CA SER A 68 -17.06 9.98 -8.92
C SER A 68 -16.61 8.54 -8.62
N ALA A 69 -15.32 8.33 -8.40
CA ALA A 69 -14.77 7.08 -7.90
C ALA A 69 -14.74 7.12 -6.37
N ASN A 70 -15.05 6.00 -5.71
CA ASN A 70 -15.01 5.93 -4.26
C ASN A 70 -13.59 5.64 -3.76
N TYR A 71 -13.15 6.37 -2.73
CA TYR A 71 -11.84 6.17 -2.10
C TYR A 71 -11.94 6.02 -0.57
N THR A 72 -10.86 5.52 0.01
CA THR A 72 -10.55 5.67 1.44
C THR A 72 -9.30 6.53 1.54
N VAL A 73 -9.30 7.51 2.44
CA VAL A 73 -8.15 8.41 2.61
C VAL A 73 -7.79 8.54 4.08
N PHE A 74 -6.55 8.15 4.40
CA PHE A 74 -5.93 8.49 5.67
C PHE A 74 -5.50 9.96 5.62
N ALA A 75 -6.24 10.88 6.26
CA ALA A 75 -6.00 12.32 6.14
C ALA A 75 -5.09 12.85 7.26
N PRO A 76 -3.82 13.19 6.98
CA PRO A 76 -2.95 13.85 7.95
C PRO A 76 -3.36 15.32 8.13
N ASN A 77 -3.47 15.74 9.39
CA ASN A 77 -3.77 17.12 9.75
C ASN A 77 -2.55 18.06 9.62
N ASN A 78 -2.74 19.36 9.76
CA ASN A 78 -1.67 20.37 9.67
C ASN A 78 -0.47 20.10 10.63
N ALA A 79 -0.69 19.52 11.81
CA ALA A 79 0.41 19.21 12.74
C ALA A 79 1.25 18.02 12.24
N ALA A 80 0.60 17.01 11.63
CA ALA A 80 1.27 15.91 10.95
C ALA A 80 2.15 16.42 9.78
N PHE A 81 1.63 17.31 8.95
CA PHE A 81 2.41 17.96 7.88
C PHE A 81 3.60 18.76 8.40
N ASN A 82 3.41 19.57 9.44
CA ASN A 82 4.51 20.33 10.05
C ASN A 82 5.61 19.40 10.60
N ALA A 83 5.24 18.26 11.18
CA ALA A 83 6.18 17.24 11.64
C ALA A 83 6.93 16.58 10.47
N PHE A 84 6.23 16.22 9.39
CA PHE A 84 6.81 15.64 8.18
C PHE A 84 7.84 16.57 7.50
N LEU A 85 7.49 17.84 7.29
CA LEU A 85 8.40 18.83 6.71
C LEU A 85 9.63 19.01 7.59
N SER A 86 9.45 19.15 8.90
CA SER A 86 10.54 19.29 9.88
C SER A 86 11.46 18.07 9.93
N ALA A 87 10.91 16.86 9.79
CA ALA A 87 11.68 15.60 9.83
C ALA A 87 12.52 15.38 8.57
N ASN A 88 12.02 15.81 7.40
CA ASN A 88 12.69 15.68 6.11
C ASN A 88 13.57 16.91 5.75
N GLY A 89 13.55 17.97 6.56
CA GLY A 89 14.40 19.16 6.39
C GLY A 89 13.89 20.18 5.37
N PHE A 90 12.57 20.22 5.14
CA PHE A 90 11.91 21.21 4.28
C PHE A 90 11.39 22.40 5.11
N ASP A 91 11.70 23.63 4.72
CA ASP A 91 11.17 24.86 5.36
C ASP A 91 9.70 25.16 4.93
N SER A 92 9.26 24.69 3.75
CA SER A 92 7.86 24.75 3.30
C SER A 92 7.46 23.57 2.41
N LEU A 93 6.16 23.46 2.12
CA LEU A 93 5.61 22.50 1.17
C LEU A 93 6.20 22.66 -0.25
N ASP A 94 6.55 23.89 -0.64
CA ASP A 94 7.11 24.23 -1.96
C ASP A 94 8.54 23.69 -2.17
N GLU A 95 9.20 23.23 -1.10
CA GLU A 95 10.52 22.59 -1.17
C GLU A 95 10.44 21.05 -1.33
N VAL A 96 9.26 20.46 -1.13
CA VAL A 96 9.03 19.03 -1.38
C VAL A 96 8.95 18.81 -2.90
N PRO A 97 9.75 17.91 -3.49
CA PRO A 97 9.66 17.62 -4.93
C PRO A 97 8.26 17.15 -5.33
N GLU A 98 7.67 17.76 -6.37
CA GLU A 98 6.27 17.52 -6.79
C GLU A 98 5.94 16.03 -7.00
N ASP A 99 6.84 15.27 -7.64
CA ASP A 99 6.68 13.82 -7.84
C ASP A 99 6.68 13.03 -6.52
N LEU A 100 7.56 13.38 -5.58
CA LEU A 100 7.60 12.75 -4.25
C LEU A 100 6.33 13.10 -3.46
N LEU A 101 5.90 14.37 -3.48
CA LEU A 101 4.68 14.81 -2.83
C LEU A 101 3.45 14.08 -3.37
N ARG A 102 3.39 13.89 -4.70
CA ARG A 102 2.29 13.18 -5.38
C ARG A 102 2.22 11.71 -4.97
N GLU A 103 3.35 10.97 -4.95
CA GLU A 103 3.34 9.58 -4.46
C GLU A 103 3.06 9.51 -2.96
N VAL A 104 3.65 10.39 -2.13
CA VAL A 104 3.35 10.43 -0.68
C VAL A 104 1.86 10.65 -0.44
N LEU A 105 1.19 11.55 -1.19
CA LEU A 105 -0.26 11.73 -1.08
C LEU A 105 -1.04 10.50 -1.56
N LEU A 106 -0.66 9.89 -2.70
CA LEU A 106 -1.30 8.66 -3.20
C LEU A 106 -1.14 7.48 -2.24
N ASN A 107 -0.09 7.45 -1.42
CA ASN A 107 0.13 6.43 -0.40
C ASN A 107 -0.98 6.47 0.68
N HIS A 108 -1.51 7.66 0.97
CA HIS A 108 -2.63 7.84 1.90
C HIS A 108 -3.98 7.41 1.32
N VAL A 109 -4.08 7.20 0.00
CA VAL A 109 -5.31 6.87 -0.71
C VAL A 109 -5.39 5.37 -1.01
N GLN A 110 -6.56 4.77 -0.80
CA GLN A 110 -6.90 3.41 -1.22
C GLN A 110 -8.17 3.43 -2.07
N SER A 111 -8.27 2.49 -3.01
CA SER A 111 -9.43 2.37 -3.90
C SER A 111 -10.61 1.68 -3.21
N GLY A 112 -11.81 2.26 -3.30
CA GLY A 112 -13.02 1.76 -2.65
C GLY A 112 -13.20 2.26 -1.21
N VAL A 113 -14.27 1.80 -0.56
CA VAL A 113 -14.69 2.25 0.79
C VAL A 113 -14.32 1.21 1.84
N ILE A 114 -13.39 1.55 2.74
CA ILE A 114 -12.89 0.68 3.79
C ILE A 114 -13.17 1.35 5.14
N MET A 115 -14.26 0.94 5.79
CA MET A 115 -14.56 1.33 7.18
C MET A 115 -13.53 0.75 8.15
N SER A 116 -13.33 1.37 9.31
CA SER A 116 -12.40 0.87 10.34
C SER A 116 -12.74 -0.54 10.80
N SER A 117 -14.02 -0.89 10.86
CA SER A 117 -14.52 -2.24 11.18
C SER A 117 -14.19 -3.31 10.14
N ASN A 118 -13.68 -2.91 8.97
CA ASN A 118 -13.30 -3.79 7.87
C ASN A 118 -11.78 -3.89 7.71
N LEU A 119 -11.01 -3.10 8.47
CA LEU A 119 -9.56 -3.26 8.58
C LEU A 119 -9.24 -4.45 9.50
N ALA A 120 -8.10 -5.08 9.23
CA ALA A 120 -7.53 -6.17 10.02
C ALA A 120 -6.01 -6.10 9.94
N THR A 121 -5.30 -6.66 10.93
CA THR A 121 -3.83 -6.72 10.93
C THR A 121 -3.33 -7.47 9.68
N GLY A 122 -2.42 -6.85 8.92
CA GLY A 122 -1.90 -7.35 7.64
C GLY A 122 -1.73 -6.24 6.58
N TYR A 123 -1.36 -6.62 5.36
CA TYR A 123 -1.07 -5.67 4.28
C TYR A 123 -2.30 -5.35 3.41
N ILE A 124 -2.47 -4.07 3.07
CA ILE A 124 -3.37 -3.56 2.03
C ILE A 124 -2.58 -2.83 0.94
N SER A 125 -3.22 -2.51 -0.19
CA SER A 125 -2.63 -1.73 -1.29
C SER A 125 -3.00 -0.26 -1.17
N SER A 126 -2.00 0.62 -1.28
CA SER A 126 -2.20 2.06 -1.52
C SER A 126 -2.43 2.34 -3.01
N MET A 127 -2.51 3.62 -3.39
CA MET A 127 -2.47 4.08 -4.78
C MET A 127 -1.11 4.66 -5.22
N ALA A 128 -0.10 4.65 -4.34
CA ALA A 128 1.25 5.09 -4.69
C ALA A 128 2.02 4.02 -5.46
N THR A 129 3.03 4.44 -6.22
CA THR A 129 4.07 3.57 -6.79
C THR A 129 5.44 3.87 -6.17
N GLY A 130 6.40 2.96 -6.33
CA GLY A 130 7.73 3.07 -5.73
C GLY A 130 8.83 3.35 -6.74
N MET A 131 10.03 3.69 -6.26
CA MET A 131 11.23 3.75 -7.12
C MET A 131 11.58 2.38 -7.71
N ALA A 132 11.22 1.29 -7.01
CA ALA A 132 11.49 -0.09 -7.42
C ALA A 132 10.60 -0.59 -8.58
N SER A 133 9.36 -0.10 -8.71
CA SER A 133 8.44 -0.47 -9.81
C SER A 133 7.18 0.41 -9.86
N GLU A 134 6.49 0.42 -11.01
CA GLU A 134 5.15 1.02 -11.20
C GLU A 134 4.01 0.23 -10.50
N GLU A 135 4.33 -0.75 -9.67
CA GLU A 135 3.33 -1.55 -8.94
C GLU A 135 2.88 -0.84 -7.66
N PRO A 136 1.60 -1.00 -7.24
CA PRO A 136 1.08 -0.35 -6.05
C PRO A 136 1.86 -0.70 -4.78
N LEU A 137 2.27 0.33 -4.02
CA LEU A 137 2.93 0.14 -2.74
C LEU A 137 1.98 -0.49 -1.72
N SER A 138 2.54 -1.44 -0.97
CA SER A 138 1.86 -2.03 0.18
C SER A 138 1.75 -1.03 1.33
N MET A 139 0.84 -1.31 2.24
CA MET A 139 0.63 -0.57 3.47
C MET A 139 0.32 -1.59 4.57
N TYR A 140 1.16 -1.64 5.61
CA TYR A 140 0.91 -2.51 6.74
C TYR A 140 -0.09 -1.85 7.69
N ILE A 141 -1.15 -2.57 8.02
CA ILE A 141 -2.11 -2.20 9.05
C ILE A 141 -1.87 -3.11 10.27
N ASN A 142 -1.80 -2.53 11.46
CA ASN A 142 -1.98 -3.26 12.71
C ASN A 142 -3.27 -2.78 13.39
N THR A 143 -4.02 -3.72 13.99
CA THR A 143 -5.33 -3.49 14.63
C THR A 143 -5.38 -3.84 16.12
N ASP A 144 -4.23 -4.09 16.74
CA ASP A 144 -4.13 -4.70 18.07
C ASP A 144 -4.38 -3.71 19.23
N ASP A 145 -4.02 -2.44 19.06
CA ASP A 145 -4.31 -1.32 19.98
C ASP A 145 -4.69 -0.05 19.21
N GLY A 146 -5.85 -0.10 18.55
CA GLY A 146 -6.26 0.90 17.56
C GLY A 146 -5.76 0.55 16.16
N VAL A 147 -5.95 1.46 15.19
CA VAL A 147 -5.46 1.27 13.81
C VAL A 147 -4.15 2.03 13.65
N MET A 148 -3.05 1.28 13.55
CA MET A 148 -1.70 1.77 13.27
C MET A 148 -1.30 1.40 11.85
N ILE A 149 -0.63 2.33 11.16
CA ILE A 149 -0.29 2.23 9.73
C ILE A 149 1.23 2.39 9.57
N ASN A 150 1.87 1.40 8.93
CA ASN A 150 3.32 1.28 8.75
C ASN A 150 4.12 1.52 10.07
N GLY A 151 3.54 1.14 11.21
CA GLY A 151 4.11 1.40 12.55
C GLY A 151 4.21 2.89 12.96
N MET A 152 3.79 3.82 12.09
CA MET A 152 4.08 5.26 12.20
C MET A 152 2.85 6.13 12.46
N ALA A 153 1.74 5.87 11.77
CA ALA A 153 0.55 6.73 11.80
C ALA A 153 -0.64 6.04 12.48
N GLU A 154 -1.24 6.71 13.46
CA GLU A 154 -2.43 6.27 14.20
C GLU A 154 -3.70 6.90 13.60
N VAL A 155 -4.78 6.13 13.44
CA VAL A 155 -6.10 6.69 13.12
C VAL A 155 -6.75 7.29 14.36
N THR A 156 -6.71 8.61 14.45
CA THR A 156 -7.23 9.42 15.57
C THR A 156 -8.74 9.67 15.52
N ASN A 157 -9.35 9.65 14.34
CA ASN A 157 -10.81 9.72 14.16
C ASN A 157 -11.21 9.02 12.85
N ALA A 158 -11.81 7.84 12.97
CA ALA A 158 -12.20 6.99 11.85
C ALA A 158 -13.59 7.32 11.27
N ASP A 159 -13.89 6.71 10.11
CA ASP A 159 -15.24 6.58 9.53
C ASP A 159 -15.96 7.91 9.29
N ILE A 160 -15.23 8.94 8.82
CA ILE A 160 -15.82 10.19 8.34
C ILE A 160 -16.40 9.93 6.94
N GLU A 161 -17.71 9.69 6.86
CA GLU A 161 -18.42 9.48 5.59
C GLU A 161 -18.48 10.78 4.75
N VAL A 162 -18.14 10.66 3.47
CA VAL A 162 -18.12 11.73 2.45
C VAL A 162 -18.72 11.21 1.15
N ASP A 163 -19.18 12.09 0.25
CA ASP A 163 -20.02 11.72 -0.91
C ASP A 163 -19.36 10.69 -1.86
N ASN A 164 -18.03 10.68 -1.91
CA ASN A 164 -17.21 9.77 -2.71
C ASN A 164 -16.20 8.97 -1.86
N GLY A 165 -16.49 8.68 -0.58
CA GLY A 165 -15.59 7.83 0.20
C GLY A 165 -15.75 7.83 1.72
N ILE A 166 -14.65 7.43 2.37
CA ILE A 166 -14.44 7.57 3.82
C ILE A 166 -13.08 8.22 4.07
N ILE A 167 -13.04 9.13 5.05
CA ILE A 167 -11.80 9.70 5.57
C ILE A 167 -11.52 9.15 6.98
N HIS A 168 -10.27 8.77 7.22
CA HIS A 168 -9.73 8.38 8.52
C HIS A 168 -8.66 9.39 8.92
N ALA A 169 -8.89 10.22 9.95
CA ALA A 169 -7.95 11.26 10.34
C ALA A 169 -6.71 10.67 11.04
N VAL A 170 -5.51 10.93 10.53
CA VAL A 170 -4.25 10.37 11.07
C VAL A 170 -3.33 11.43 11.71
N ASN A 171 -2.51 10.98 12.67
CA ASN A 171 -1.59 11.83 13.44
C ASN A 171 -0.23 12.11 12.76
N ALA A 172 0.12 11.39 11.70
CA ALA A 172 1.38 11.51 10.95
C ALA A 172 1.14 11.42 9.44
N VAL A 173 2.05 11.99 8.63
CA VAL A 173 2.09 11.79 7.17
C VAL A 173 2.80 10.45 6.91
N ILE A 174 2.11 9.54 6.24
CA ILE A 174 2.58 8.20 5.89
C ILE A 174 3.55 8.32 4.70
N GLY A 175 4.86 8.30 4.99
CA GLY A 175 5.91 8.24 3.97
C GLY A 175 5.89 6.95 3.15
N LEU A 176 6.61 6.93 2.02
CA LEU A 176 6.74 5.76 1.16
C LEU A 176 7.64 4.71 1.86
N PRO A 177 7.10 3.58 2.35
CA PRO A 177 7.83 2.67 3.22
C PRO A 177 8.96 1.94 2.48
N ASP A 178 10.12 1.82 3.12
CA ASP A 178 11.19 0.91 2.69
C ASP A 178 11.03 -0.50 3.28
N ILE A 179 11.96 -1.41 2.95
CA ILE A 179 11.94 -2.80 3.43
C ILE A 179 12.11 -2.90 4.97
N VAL A 180 12.92 -2.01 5.55
CA VAL A 180 13.15 -1.96 7.00
C VAL A 180 11.94 -1.36 7.72
N ASP A 181 11.26 -0.38 7.15
CA ASP A 181 9.98 0.13 7.68
C ASP A 181 8.98 -1.01 7.86
N PHE A 182 8.78 -1.86 6.84
CA PHE A 182 7.88 -3.02 6.95
C PHE A 182 8.40 -4.09 7.93
N ALA A 183 9.69 -4.43 7.90
CA ALA A 183 10.26 -5.41 8.83
C ALA A 183 10.14 -4.95 10.29
N THR A 184 10.13 -3.63 10.55
CA THR A 184 9.97 -3.04 11.88
C THR A 184 8.50 -2.83 12.26
N ALA A 185 7.61 -2.67 11.27
CA ALA A 185 6.18 -2.46 11.50
C ALA A 185 5.38 -3.76 11.72
N ASP A 186 5.78 -4.88 11.10
CA ASP A 186 5.12 -6.17 11.22
C ASP A 186 5.82 -7.08 12.25
N PRO A 187 5.21 -7.35 13.43
CA PRO A 187 5.82 -8.19 14.47
C PRO A 187 6.14 -9.62 14.02
N THR A 188 5.60 -10.07 12.89
CA THR A 188 5.96 -11.34 12.23
C THR A 188 7.47 -11.48 11.99
N PHE A 189 8.20 -10.36 11.93
CA PHE A 189 9.64 -10.27 11.68
C PHE A 189 10.47 -9.80 12.89
N ASP A 190 9.92 -9.75 14.11
CA ASP A 190 10.63 -9.34 15.34
C ASP A 190 12.01 -10.01 15.50
N ILE A 191 12.13 -11.30 15.19
CA ILE A 191 13.39 -12.07 15.30
C ILE A 191 14.33 -11.76 14.12
N LEU A 192 13.80 -11.44 12.93
CA LEU A 192 14.59 -10.95 11.80
C LEU A 192 15.22 -9.58 12.12
N VAL A 193 14.45 -8.66 12.69
CA VAL A 193 14.95 -7.34 13.12
C VAL A 193 16.05 -7.50 14.17
N GLN A 194 15.84 -8.37 15.17
CA GLN A 194 16.88 -8.71 16.17
C GLN A 194 18.13 -9.32 15.54
N ALA A 195 18.00 -10.15 14.49
CA ALA A 195 19.14 -10.72 13.78
C ALA A 195 19.90 -9.65 12.97
N LEU A 196 19.19 -8.81 12.22
CA LEU A 196 19.75 -7.72 11.40
C LEU A 196 20.47 -6.65 12.24
N THR A 197 20.10 -6.50 13.51
CA THR A 197 20.64 -5.49 14.45
C THR A 197 21.48 -6.09 15.58
N ARG A 198 21.83 -7.39 15.51
CA ARG A 198 22.46 -8.13 16.62
C ARG A 198 23.84 -7.60 17.04
N GLU A 199 24.59 -7.03 16.09
CA GLU A 199 25.97 -6.57 16.27
C GLU A 199 26.09 -5.09 15.85
N ASP A 200 26.85 -4.30 16.61
CA ASP A 200 27.13 -2.88 16.29
C ASP A 200 27.85 -2.68 14.93
N GLU A 201 28.43 -3.75 14.34
CA GLU A 201 29.14 -3.72 13.06
C GLU A 201 28.31 -4.19 11.85
N PHE A 202 27.09 -4.69 12.07
CA PHE A 202 26.19 -5.08 10.97
C PHE A 202 25.64 -3.86 10.24
N THR A 203 25.87 -3.79 8.92
CA THR A 203 25.36 -2.70 8.08
C THR A 203 24.00 -2.99 7.44
N PHE A 204 23.39 -4.15 7.71
CA PHE A 204 22.24 -4.66 6.96
C PHE A 204 21.06 -3.69 6.88
N VAL A 205 20.73 -3.01 7.98
CA VAL A 205 19.71 -1.96 8.01
C VAL A 205 20.04 -0.87 6.99
N GLY A 206 21.20 -0.22 7.09
CA GLY A 206 21.61 0.83 6.16
C GLY A 206 21.77 0.36 4.69
N THR A 207 22.02 -0.93 4.47
CA THR A 207 21.98 -1.54 3.13
C THR A 207 20.54 -1.70 2.61
N LEU A 208 19.64 -2.25 3.42
CA LEU A 208 18.25 -2.53 3.04
C LEU A 208 17.36 -1.28 3.00
N GLN A 209 17.82 -0.13 3.52
CA GLN A 209 17.23 1.20 3.31
C GLN A 209 17.77 1.93 2.06
N ALA A 210 18.73 1.34 1.32
CA ALA A 210 19.27 2.00 0.13
C ALA A 210 18.20 2.15 -0.96
N THR A 211 18.19 3.30 -1.62
CA THR A 211 17.27 3.66 -2.72
C THR A 211 17.92 3.63 -4.10
N GLU A 212 19.23 3.40 -4.12
CA GLU A 212 20.15 3.38 -5.27
C GLU A 212 21.00 2.09 -5.18
N ASP A 213 21.83 1.80 -6.19
CA ASP A 213 22.75 0.65 -6.24
C ASP A 213 23.37 0.33 -4.85
N PRO A 214 23.12 -0.87 -4.27
CA PRO A 214 22.66 -2.10 -4.91
C PRO A 214 21.13 -2.36 -4.89
N ALA A 215 20.30 -1.35 -4.63
CA ALA A 215 18.84 -1.43 -4.76
C ALA A 215 18.38 -1.49 -6.25
N PRO A 216 17.16 -1.95 -6.57
CA PRO A 216 16.14 -2.46 -5.65
C PRO A 216 16.45 -3.87 -5.12
N PHE A 217 15.81 -4.25 -4.03
CA PHE A 217 16.00 -5.55 -3.40
C PHE A 217 14.81 -6.50 -3.57
N THR A 218 15.07 -7.80 -3.47
CA THR A 218 14.04 -8.80 -3.16
C THR A 218 14.48 -9.52 -1.88
N VAL A 219 13.65 -9.47 -0.83
CA VAL A 219 13.99 -10.06 0.47
C VAL A 219 13.02 -11.19 0.79
N PHE A 220 13.57 -12.38 1.00
CA PHE A 220 12.82 -13.55 1.44
C PHE A 220 12.87 -13.57 2.97
N ALA A 221 11.93 -12.91 3.62
CA ALA A 221 11.96 -12.63 5.06
C ALA A 221 11.46 -13.84 5.87
N PRO A 222 12.33 -14.54 6.63
CA PRO A 222 11.87 -15.64 7.49
C PRO A 222 11.06 -15.09 8.67
N THR A 223 9.92 -15.73 8.95
CA THR A 223 9.07 -15.37 10.09
C THR A 223 9.71 -15.75 11.42
N ASN A 224 9.15 -15.24 12.53
CA ASN A 224 9.56 -15.67 13.88
C ASN A 224 9.49 -17.19 14.06
N ASP A 225 8.44 -17.85 13.56
CA ASP A 225 8.29 -19.31 13.64
C ASP A 225 9.40 -20.04 12.85
N ALA A 226 9.83 -19.48 11.71
CA ALA A 226 10.93 -20.01 10.91
C ALA A 226 12.26 -20.01 11.67
N PHE A 227 12.56 -18.92 12.40
CA PHE A 227 13.74 -18.83 13.27
C PHE A 227 13.67 -19.78 14.46
N VAL A 228 12.51 -19.88 15.13
CA VAL A 228 12.31 -20.80 16.26
C VAL A 228 12.52 -22.25 15.81
N ALA A 229 11.97 -22.64 14.66
CA ALA A 229 12.16 -23.97 14.09
C ALA A 229 13.64 -24.28 13.77
N LEU A 230 14.41 -23.30 13.28
CA LEU A 230 15.85 -23.47 13.04
C LEU A 230 16.64 -23.60 14.36
N LEU A 231 16.33 -22.82 15.39
CA LEU A 231 17.00 -22.89 16.69
C LEU A 231 16.74 -24.24 17.37
N ASP A 232 15.50 -24.73 17.35
CA ASP A 232 15.12 -26.07 17.82
C ASP A 232 15.85 -27.18 17.03
N GLU A 233 16.00 -27.04 15.72
CA GLU A 233 16.72 -27.99 14.86
C GLU A 233 18.24 -28.05 15.15
N LEU A 234 18.84 -26.90 15.47
CA LEU A 234 20.28 -26.77 15.76
C LEU A 234 20.65 -27.08 17.22
N GLU A 235 19.68 -27.45 18.07
CA GLU A 235 19.83 -27.59 19.53
C GLU A 235 20.40 -26.32 20.21
N MET A 236 19.97 -25.12 19.75
CA MET A 236 20.42 -23.80 20.24
C MET A 236 19.36 -23.10 21.09
N ASP A 237 19.76 -22.53 22.24
CA ASP A 237 18.84 -21.81 23.14
C ASP A 237 18.42 -20.42 22.58
N SER A 238 19.24 -19.79 21.72
CA SER A 238 18.99 -18.41 21.26
C SER A 238 19.74 -18.02 19.97
N LEU A 239 19.34 -16.89 19.36
CA LEU A 239 20.14 -16.22 18.32
C LEU A 239 21.57 -15.88 18.77
N GLY A 240 21.85 -15.79 20.07
CA GLY A 240 23.18 -15.47 20.61
C GLY A 240 24.18 -16.63 20.52
N ASP A 241 23.69 -17.86 20.30
CA ASP A 241 24.52 -19.06 20.19
C ASP A 241 25.05 -19.28 18.75
N ILE A 242 24.47 -18.57 17.77
CA ILE A 242 24.88 -18.57 16.36
C ILE A 242 26.16 -17.72 16.20
N PRO A 243 27.26 -18.22 15.59
CA PRO A 243 28.45 -17.42 15.30
C PRO A 243 28.14 -16.19 14.42
N THR A 244 28.81 -15.06 14.66
CA THR A 244 28.56 -13.79 13.95
C THR A 244 28.73 -13.91 12.43
N GLU A 245 29.80 -14.54 11.96
CA GLU A 245 30.02 -14.84 10.53
C GLU A 245 28.88 -15.70 9.97
N THR A 246 28.48 -16.77 10.68
CA THR A 246 27.36 -17.64 10.28
C THR A 246 26.07 -16.85 10.13
N LEU A 247 25.73 -15.98 11.08
CA LEU A 247 24.52 -15.17 11.00
C LEU A 247 24.59 -14.18 9.82
N SER A 248 25.75 -13.57 9.59
CA SER A 248 25.98 -12.65 8.46
C SER A 248 25.79 -13.35 7.09
N THR A 249 26.37 -14.55 6.93
CA THR A 249 26.22 -15.37 5.72
C THR A 249 24.77 -15.84 5.52
N VAL A 250 24.07 -16.22 6.59
CA VAL A 250 22.64 -16.59 6.51
C VAL A 250 21.78 -15.37 6.12
N LEU A 251 21.96 -14.22 6.76
CA LEU A 251 21.17 -13.02 6.47
C LEU A 251 21.37 -12.53 5.02
N THR A 252 22.60 -12.57 4.50
CA THR A 252 22.89 -12.20 3.10
C THR A 252 22.31 -13.18 2.08
N TYR A 253 22.15 -14.47 2.42
CA TYR A 253 21.49 -15.47 1.56
C TYR A 253 19.96 -15.27 1.43
N HIS A 254 19.33 -14.50 2.32
CA HIS A 254 17.90 -14.15 2.22
C HIS A 254 17.62 -12.89 1.36
N VAL A 255 18.67 -12.23 0.85
CA VAL A 255 18.57 -10.96 0.11
C VAL A 255 19.04 -11.16 -1.33
N VAL A 256 18.28 -10.65 -2.29
CA VAL A 256 18.70 -10.45 -3.69
C VAL A 256 18.84 -8.95 -3.92
N ALA A 257 19.88 -8.55 -4.66
CA ALA A 257 20.18 -7.16 -4.97
C ALA A 257 20.04 -6.86 -6.47
N GLY A 258 19.79 -5.59 -6.81
CA GLY A 258 19.59 -5.10 -8.18
C GLY A 258 18.32 -5.58 -8.87
N ALA A 259 17.35 -6.15 -8.15
CA ALA A 259 16.12 -6.71 -8.70
C ALA A 259 14.93 -6.66 -7.73
N ASN A 260 13.77 -6.20 -8.22
CA ASN A 260 12.47 -6.25 -7.55
C ASN A 260 11.64 -7.40 -8.15
N VAL A 261 11.92 -8.64 -7.76
CA VAL A 261 11.32 -9.85 -8.33
C VAL A 261 10.02 -10.17 -7.62
N ARG A 262 8.89 -9.95 -8.29
CA ARG A 262 7.54 -10.25 -7.78
C ARG A 262 7.11 -11.66 -8.14
N SER A 263 6.04 -12.17 -7.51
CA SER A 263 5.54 -13.53 -7.76
C SER A 263 5.17 -13.79 -9.22
N GLY A 264 4.75 -12.74 -9.95
CA GLY A 264 4.45 -12.77 -11.38
C GLY A 264 5.66 -12.84 -12.31
N ASP A 265 6.87 -12.54 -11.81
CA ASP A 265 8.12 -12.63 -12.58
C ASP A 265 8.77 -14.02 -12.50
N LEU A 266 8.32 -14.85 -11.55
CA LEU A 266 8.89 -16.16 -11.25
C LEU A 266 8.61 -17.19 -12.35
N SER A 267 9.49 -18.19 -12.44
CA SER A 267 9.26 -19.38 -13.26
C SER A 267 9.71 -20.65 -12.54
N ASP A 268 9.10 -21.78 -12.87
CA ASP A 268 9.39 -23.06 -12.21
C ASP A 268 10.81 -23.54 -12.51
N GLY A 269 11.59 -23.83 -11.46
CA GLY A 269 13.01 -24.14 -11.56
C GLY A 269 13.92 -22.92 -11.78
N MET A 270 13.44 -21.69 -11.52
CA MET A 270 14.27 -20.49 -11.55
C MET A 270 15.31 -20.54 -10.42
N MET A 271 16.60 -20.57 -10.78
CA MET A 271 17.68 -20.32 -9.82
C MET A 271 17.83 -18.82 -9.59
N VAL A 272 17.96 -18.42 -8.33
CA VAL A 272 18.07 -17.02 -7.88
C VAL A 272 19.40 -16.86 -7.14
N GLU A 273 20.27 -16.01 -7.66
CA GLU A 273 21.55 -15.62 -7.03
C GLU A 273 21.29 -14.57 -5.94
N THR A 274 21.97 -14.72 -4.80
CA THR A 274 21.73 -13.92 -3.58
C THR A 274 22.91 -13.01 -3.25
N LEU A 275 22.77 -12.14 -2.26
CA LEU A 275 23.79 -11.16 -1.86
C LEU A 275 25.03 -11.82 -1.24
N ASN A 276 24.97 -13.09 -0.79
CA ASN A 276 26.17 -13.84 -0.39
C ASN A 276 26.94 -14.45 -1.59
N GLY A 277 26.31 -14.54 -2.77
CA GLY A 277 26.85 -15.13 -4.00
C GLY A 277 26.43 -16.58 -4.28
N ASP A 278 25.82 -17.27 -3.32
CA ASP A 278 25.18 -18.57 -3.54
C ASP A 278 23.76 -18.38 -4.11
N SER A 279 23.16 -19.48 -4.58
CA SER A 279 21.80 -19.49 -5.12
C SER A 279 20.85 -20.44 -4.37
N PHE A 280 19.55 -20.18 -4.48
CA PHE A 280 18.48 -21.17 -4.23
C PHE A 280 17.62 -21.36 -5.49
N THR A 281 16.71 -22.33 -5.48
CA THR A 281 15.78 -22.61 -6.59
C THR A 281 14.33 -22.31 -6.19
N VAL A 282 13.62 -21.53 -7.00
CA VAL A 282 12.17 -21.31 -6.90
C VAL A 282 11.42 -22.41 -7.64
N ASN A 283 10.41 -22.98 -7.00
CA ASN A 283 9.51 -23.99 -7.55
C ASN A 283 8.07 -23.47 -7.51
N LEU A 284 7.28 -23.72 -8.56
CA LEU A 284 5.90 -23.26 -8.69
C LEU A 284 4.93 -24.44 -8.75
N GLY A 285 4.22 -24.69 -7.64
CA GLY A 285 3.21 -25.76 -7.52
C GLY A 285 1.86 -25.25 -7.00
N ASP A 286 1.21 -26.03 -6.14
CA ASP A 286 0.00 -25.61 -5.40
C ASP A 286 0.33 -24.46 -4.40
N ALA A 287 1.60 -24.28 -4.06
CA ALA A 287 2.20 -23.14 -3.39
C ALA A 287 3.55 -22.80 -4.06
N VAL A 288 4.11 -21.62 -3.78
CA VAL A 288 5.47 -21.25 -4.17
C VAL A 288 6.42 -21.72 -3.08
N THR A 289 7.46 -22.48 -3.46
CA THR A 289 8.46 -22.98 -2.51
C THR A 289 9.89 -22.72 -2.98
N LEU A 290 10.77 -22.41 -2.04
CA LEU A 290 12.21 -22.27 -2.25
C LEU A 290 12.89 -23.59 -1.86
N THR A 291 13.80 -24.09 -2.69
CA THR A 291 14.74 -25.16 -2.35
C THR A 291 16.13 -24.56 -2.23
N ASP A 292 16.73 -24.61 -1.05
CA ASP A 292 18.05 -24.03 -0.81
C ASP A 292 19.22 -24.95 -1.17
N ALA A 293 20.44 -24.47 -0.98
CA ALA A 293 21.67 -25.21 -1.26
C ALA A 293 21.90 -26.43 -0.34
N ARG A 294 21.03 -26.67 0.65
CA ARG A 294 21.09 -27.80 1.60
C ARG A 294 19.89 -28.75 1.46
N ASP A 295 19.18 -28.69 0.34
CA ASP A 295 17.92 -29.41 0.07
C ASP A 295 16.77 -29.10 1.06
N ARG A 296 16.83 -28.00 1.83
CA ARG A 296 15.70 -27.55 2.66
C ARG A 296 14.63 -26.95 1.75
N ILE A 297 13.37 -27.13 2.13
CA ILE A 297 12.22 -26.56 1.42
C ILE A 297 11.55 -25.54 2.33
N SER A 298 11.40 -24.30 1.87
CA SER A 298 10.57 -23.28 2.52
C SER A 298 9.37 -22.91 1.65
N THR A 299 8.22 -22.67 2.26
CA THR A 299 7.03 -22.11 1.59
C THR A 299 7.03 -20.59 1.72
N VAL A 300 6.70 -19.89 0.63
CA VAL A 300 6.32 -18.47 0.68
C VAL A 300 4.91 -18.36 1.26
N VAL A 301 4.77 -17.77 2.45
CA VAL A 301 3.50 -17.65 3.19
C VAL A 301 2.79 -16.31 2.96
N ALA A 302 3.54 -15.27 2.59
CA ALA A 302 3.00 -14.03 2.01
C ALA A 302 3.95 -13.56 0.91
N ALA A 303 3.42 -13.03 -0.19
CA ALA A 303 4.20 -12.60 -1.35
C ALA A 303 3.83 -11.16 -1.74
N ASP A 304 4.71 -10.52 -2.51
CA ASP A 304 4.49 -9.22 -3.14
C ASP A 304 4.20 -8.05 -2.18
N VAL A 305 4.79 -8.08 -0.98
CA VAL A 305 4.81 -6.93 -0.07
C VAL A 305 5.76 -5.88 -0.65
N GLN A 306 5.20 -5.05 -1.54
CA GLN A 306 5.92 -4.08 -2.35
C GLN A 306 6.25 -2.83 -1.53
N ALA A 307 7.55 -2.60 -1.30
CA ALA A 307 8.12 -1.41 -0.70
C ALA A 307 8.62 -0.44 -1.77
N ASN A 308 9.01 0.76 -1.35
CA ASN A 308 9.53 1.82 -2.22
C ASN A 308 10.86 1.43 -2.91
N ASN A 309 11.71 0.67 -2.23
CA ASN A 309 13.04 0.26 -2.69
C ASN A 309 13.21 -1.26 -2.95
N GLY A 310 12.11 -2.03 -2.97
CA GLY A 310 12.16 -3.46 -3.24
C GLY A 310 10.88 -4.19 -2.84
N VAL A 311 10.92 -5.51 -2.77
CA VAL A 311 9.77 -6.35 -2.43
C VAL A 311 10.14 -7.43 -1.40
N ILE A 312 9.23 -7.68 -0.47
CA ILE A 312 9.37 -8.72 0.56
C ILE A 312 8.45 -9.91 0.23
N HIS A 313 8.99 -11.11 0.37
CA HIS A 313 8.24 -12.38 0.40
C HIS A 313 8.48 -13.05 1.75
N ALA A 314 7.45 -13.22 2.57
CA ALA A 314 7.57 -13.87 3.87
C ALA A 314 7.68 -15.40 3.70
N ILE A 315 8.61 -16.04 4.41
CA ILE A 315 8.90 -17.48 4.27
C ILE A 315 8.82 -18.24 5.60
N ASP A 316 8.37 -19.50 5.55
CA ASP A 316 8.11 -20.34 6.74
C ASP A 316 9.35 -21.03 7.35
N THR A 317 10.49 -21.01 6.64
CA THR A 317 11.70 -21.75 7.00
C THR A 317 12.92 -20.93 6.60
N VAL A 318 13.88 -20.76 7.52
CA VAL A 318 15.16 -20.09 7.22
C VAL A 318 15.92 -20.91 6.17
N ILE A 319 16.26 -20.28 5.04
CA ILE A 319 17.06 -20.89 3.97
C ILE A 319 18.56 -20.75 4.27
N LEU A 320 19.35 -21.76 3.93
CA LEU A 320 20.76 -21.87 4.29
C LEU A 320 21.66 -22.08 3.06
N PRO A 321 22.77 -21.33 2.94
CA PRO A 321 23.79 -21.55 1.90
C PRO A 321 24.61 -22.84 2.11
N GLU A 322 25.44 -23.20 1.12
CA GLU A 322 26.20 -24.48 1.12
C GLU A 322 27.33 -24.49 2.17
N GLU A 323 28.08 -23.39 2.33
CA GLU A 323 29.21 -23.30 3.26
C GLU A 323 28.79 -22.97 4.72
N LEU A 324 28.12 -23.92 5.38
CA LEU A 324 27.72 -23.85 6.81
C LEU A 324 27.93 -25.15 7.59
#